data_AF-A0A7T0BRM1-F1
#
_entry.id   AF-A0A7T0BRM1-F1
#
_cell.length_a   1.000
_cell.length_b   1.000
_cell.length_c   1.000
_cell.angle_alpha   90.00
_cell.angle_beta   90.00
_cell.angle_gamma   90.00
#
_symmetry.space_group_name_H-M   'P 1'
#
loop_
_entity.id
_entity.type
_entity.pdbx_description
1 polymer ?
#
loop_
_entity_poly.entity_id
_entity_poly.type
_entity_poly.pdbx_seq_one_letter_code
_entity_poly.pdbx_strand_id
1 'polypeptide(L)'
;MLKRGFVEVQTPILQMNPGGAVAKPFKTKSQTSRNKFYLRISLELYLKKLIILGLNKVFELGKVFRNEGLSTAHNFEFTVLEAYISFTCYKSLLKLTYCLICFLTIKLIGACLVLRYQKYKISVFNV
;
A
#
# COMPACT_ATOMS: atom_id res chain seq x y z
N MET A 1 -6.14 4.00 11.18
CA MET A 1 -4.69 3.77 11.39
C MET A 1 -4.16 4.58 12.56
N LEU A 2 -4.20 5.92 12.52
CA LEU A 2 -3.72 6.80 13.61
C LEU A 2 -4.26 6.43 15.01
N LYS A 3 -5.58 6.21 15.15
CA LYS A 3 -6.21 5.75 16.42
C LYS A 3 -5.69 4.40 16.94
N ARG A 4 -5.00 3.61 16.12
CA ARG A 4 -4.39 2.31 16.49
C ARG A 4 -2.87 2.43 16.79
N GLY A 5 -2.37 3.66 16.88
CA GLY A 5 -0.97 3.97 17.21
C GLY A 5 -0.01 3.81 16.04
N PHE A 6 -0.50 3.90 14.80
CA PHE A 6 0.37 3.94 13.63
C PHE A 6 0.89 5.36 13.38
N VAL A 7 2.15 5.45 12.95
CA VAL A 7 2.74 6.69 12.42
C VAL A 7 2.56 6.69 10.90
N GLU A 8 1.93 7.73 10.38
CA GLU A 8 1.89 7.98 8.94
C GLU A 8 3.24 8.54 8.49
N VAL A 9 3.80 7.98 7.43
CA VAL A 9 5.10 8.38 6.90
C VAL A 9 5.01 8.59 5.39
N GLN A 10 5.96 9.34 4.86
CA GLN A 10 6.15 9.48 3.41
C GLN A 10 7.57 9.03 3.07
N THR A 11 7.68 8.03 2.21
CA THR A 11 8.99 7.49 1.79
C THR A 11 9.37 7.98 0.40
N PRO A 12 10.66 7.93 0.01
CA PRO A 12 11.11 8.41 -1.30
C PRO A 12 10.39 7.72 -2.47
N ILE A 13 9.89 8.55 -3.41
CA ILE A 13 9.35 8.09 -4.70
C ILE A 13 10.48 7.71 -5.66
N LEU A 14 11.56 8.48 -5.68
CA LEU A 14 12.75 8.20 -6.47
C LEU A 14 13.67 7.27 -5.70
N GLN A 15 13.99 6.12 -6.29
CA GLN A 15 14.82 5.08 -5.70
C GLN A 15 15.96 4.75 -6.65
N MET A 16 17.18 4.58 -6.14
CA MET A 16 18.30 4.09 -6.95
C MET A 16 18.15 2.60 -7.29
N ASN A 17 17.61 1.84 -6.34
CA ASN A 17 17.37 0.41 -6.46
C ASN A 17 15.88 0.14 -6.19
N PRO A 18 15.05 -0.04 -7.23
CA PRO A 18 13.65 -0.37 -7.06
C PRO A 18 13.51 -1.79 -6.51
N GLY A 19 12.57 -2.00 -5.58
CA GLY A 19 12.30 -3.30 -4.99
C GLY A 19 11.01 -3.30 -4.18
N GLY A 20 10.70 -4.41 -3.51
CA GLY A 20 9.46 -4.61 -2.75
C GLY A 20 8.28 -5.14 -3.57
N ALA A 21 8.43 -5.26 -4.89
CA ALA A 21 7.47 -5.92 -5.76
C ALA A 21 8.17 -6.55 -6.97
N VAL A 22 7.50 -7.48 -7.63
CA VAL A 22 7.91 -8.00 -8.95
C VAL A 22 7.18 -7.19 -10.01
N ALA A 23 7.81 -6.11 -10.48
CA ALA A 23 7.25 -5.22 -11.50
C ALA A 23 8.35 -4.50 -12.28
N LYS A 24 8.07 -4.12 -13.54
CA LYS A 24 9.00 -3.31 -14.34
C LYS A 24 8.94 -1.83 -13.88
N PRO A 25 10.04 -1.22 -13.45
CA PRO A 25 10.03 0.17 -12.99
C PRO A 25 10.12 1.18 -14.15
N PHE A 26 9.56 2.38 -13.96
CA PHE A 26 9.92 3.54 -14.77
C PHE A 26 11.33 4.01 -14.41
N LYS A 27 12.11 4.43 -15.41
CA LYS A 27 13.50 4.86 -15.26
C LYS A 27 13.60 6.36 -15.53
N THR A 28 14.40 7.06 -14.74
CA THR A 28 14.74 8.47 -14.94
C THR A 28 16.20 8.71 -14.57
N LYS A 29 16.69 9.93 -14.79
CA LYS A 29 18.10 10.30 -14.54
C LYS A 29 18.17 11.68 -13.92
N SER A 30 18.96 11.81 -12.85
CA SER A 30 19.30 13.13 -12.32
C SER A 30 20.25 13.83 -13.28
N GLN A 31 19.93 15.05 -13.68
CA GLN A 31 20.82 15.84 -14.54
C GLN A 31 22.09 16.25 -13.79
N THR A 32 21.96 16.65 -12.52
CA THR A 32 23.08 17.13 -11.69
C THR A 32 24.06 16.02 -11.33
N SER A 33 23.58 14.90 -10.78
CA SER A 33 24.47 13.82 -10.33
C SER A 33 24.75 12.78 -11.41
N ARG A 34 24.05 12.84 -12.55
CA ARG A 34 24.07 11.84 -13.64
C ARG A 34 23.66 10.42 -13.21
N ASN A 35 23.19 10.24 -11.97
CA ASN A 35 22.75 8.94 -11.45
C ASN A 35 21.41 8.52 -12.08
N LYS A 36 21.26 7.21 -12.25
CA LYS A 36 19.99 6.58 -12.64
C LYS A 36 19.09 6.47 -11.42
N PHE A 37 17.83 6.82 -11.61
CA PHE A 37 16.78 6.66 -10.62
C PHE A 37 15.60 5.92 -11.23
N TYR A 38 14.76 5.40 -10.35
CA TYR A 38 13.58 4.65 -10.70
C TYR A 38 12.42 5.20 -9.88
N LEU A 39 11.24 5.27 -10.49
CA LEU A 39 10.03 5.47 -9.70
C LEU A 39 9.74 4.20 -8.92
N ARG A 40 9.39 4.34 -7.64
CA ARG A 40 9.12 3.22 -6.74
C ARG A 40 7.99 2.31 -7.25
N ILE A 41 8.22 1.01 -7.16
CA ILE A 41 7.25 -0.04 -7.54
C ILE A 41 6.45 -0.57 -6.33
N SER A 42 6.89 -0.24 -5.11
CA SER A 42 6.31 -0.57 -3.81
C SER A 42 6.83 0.41 -2.74
N LEU A 43 6.14 0.48 -1.60
CA LEU A 43 6.54 1.24 -0.41
C LEU A 43 7.41 0.39 0.55
N GLU A 44 7.46 -0.92 0.34
CA GLU A 44 7.87 -1.95 1.30
C GLU A 44 9.26 -1.72 1.92
N LEU A 45 10.29 -1.55 1.07
CA LEU A 45 11.66 -1.60 1.56
C LEU A 45 11.99 -0.42 2.46
N TYR A 46 11.43 0.76 2.20
CA TYR A 46 11.63 1.93 3.06
C TYR A 46 10.83 1.83 4.34
N LEU A 47 9.60 1.32 4.28
CA LEU A 47 8.79 1.08 5.49
C LEU A 47 9.44 0.04 6.41
N LYS A 48 10.02 -1.04 5.85
CA LYS A 48 10.79 -2.01 6.62
C LYS A 48 12.06 -1.42 7.24
N LYS A 49 12.76 -0.51 6.54
CA LYS A 49 13.88 0.24 7.15
C LYS A 49 13.44 1.06 8.35
N LEU A 50 12.27 1.69 8.30
CA LEU A 50 11.71 2.43 9.44
C LEU A 50 11.40 1.51 10.63
N ILE A 51 10.91 0.28 10.39
CA ILE A 51 10.76 -0.73 11.44
C ILE A 51 12.13 -1.04 12.08
N ILE A 52 13.17 -1.26 11.27
CA ILE A 52 14.54 -1.54 11.75
C ILE A 52 15.07 -0.37 12.59
N LEU A 53 14.74 0.87 12.22
CA LEU A 53 15.11 2.09 12.96
C LEU A 53 14.28 2.33 14.24
N GLY A 54 13.39 1.41 14.62
CA GLY A 54 12.67 1.44 15.88
C GLY A 54 11.23 1.96 15.81
N LEU A 55 10.71 2.30 14.62
CA LEU A 55 9.30 2.66 14.48
C LEU A 55 8.44 1.41 14.46
N ASN A 56 7.78 1.09 15.58
CA ASN A 56 7.05 -0.17 15.74
C ASN A 56 5.78 -0.31 14.89
N LYS A 57 5.16 0.79 14.45
CA LYS A 57 3.93 0.78 13.63
C LYS A 57 3.96 1.94 12.65
N VAL A 58 4.15 1.63 11.37
CA VAL A 58 4.18 2.63 10.28
C VAL A 58 3.19 2.28 9.20
N PHE A 59 2.65 3.28 8.53
CA PHE A 59 1.91 3.08 7.29
C PHE A 59 2.13 4.25 6.35
N GLU A 60 1.99 3.99 5.06
CA GLU A 60 1.97 5.01 4.02
C GLU A 60 0.84 4.71 3.04
N LEU A 61 0.06 5.75 2.72
CA LEU A 61 -0.88 5.75 1.60
C LEU A 61 -0.21 6.54 0.47
N GLY A 62 0.30 5.85 -0.55
CA GLY A 62 1.17 6.45 -1.54
C GLY A 62 1.00 5.90 -2.94
N LYS A 63 1.45 6.67 -3.93
CA LYS A 63 1.53 6.22 -5.33
C LYS A 63 2.68 5.27 -5.55
N VAL A 64 2.45 4.23 -6.34
CA VAL A 64 3.47 3.35 -6.92
C VAL A 64 3.32 3.35 -8.43
N PHE A 65 4.42 3.05 -9.13
CA PHE A 65 4.52 3.20 -10.58
C PHE A 65 5.01 1.90 -11.21
N ARG A 66 4.27 1.35 -12.17
CA ARG A 66 4.63 0.11 -12.88
C ARG A 66 4.60 0.34 -14.38
N ASN A 67 5.74 0.16 -15.02
CA ASN A 67 5.93 0.28 -16.46
C ASN A 67 5.57 -1.05 -17.15
N GLU A 68 4.30 -1.41 -17.08
CA GLU A 68 3.70 -2.64 -17.59
C GLU A 68 2.67 -2.32 -18.67
N GLY A 69 2.00 -3.31 -19.25
CA GLY A 69 0.98 -3.04 -20.28
C GLY A 69 -0.21 -2.26 -19.70
N LEU A 70 -0.60 -1.15 -20.34
CA LEU A 70 -1.81 -0.41 -19.99
C LEU A 70 -3.04 -1.23 -20.40
N SER A 71 -4.04 -1.32 -19.52
CA SER A 71 -5.32 -1.94 -19.86
C SER A 71 -6.47 -1.29 -19.11
N THR A 72 -7.70 -1.67 -19.43
CA THR A 72 -8.89 -1.18 -18.71
C THR A 72 -8.88 -1.49 -17.21
N ALA A 73 -8.06 -2.47 -16.78
CA ALA A 73 -7.91 -2.85 -15.38
C ALA A 73 -6.57 -2.41 -14.77
N HIS A 74 -5.60 -1.91 -15.55
CA HIS A 74 -4.25 -1.60 -15.08
C HIS A 74 -3.81 -0.23 -15.54
N ASN A 75 -3.49 0.64 -14.58
CA ASN A 75 -2.91 1.95 -14.83
C ASN A 75 -1.42 1.96 -14.46
N PHE A 76 -0.64 2.84 -15.10
CA PHE A 76 0.80 2.98 -14.83
C PHE A 76 1.09 3.46 -13.41
N GLU A 77 0.17 4.24 -12.84
CA GLU A 77 0.24 4.69 -11.46
C GLU A 77 -1.04 4.35 -10.71
N PHE A 78 -0.88 3.90 -9.47
CA PHE A 78 -2.01 3.59 -8.60
C PHE A 78 -1.60 3.78 -7.13
N THR A 79 -2.61 3.96 -6.30
CA THR A 79 -2.43 4.23 -4.87
C THR A 79 -2.48 2.93 -4.10
N VAL A 80 -1.52 2.73 -3.21
CA VAL A 80 -1.44 1.60 -2.30
C VAL A 80 -1.37 2.12 -0.87
N LEU A 81 -2.02 1.41 0.03
CA LEU A 81 -1.77 1.52 1.47
C LEU A 81 -0.90 0.35 1.88
N GLU A 82 0.32 0.62 2.34
CA GLU A 82 1.17 -0.38 2.99
C GLU A 82 1.30 -0.05 4.48
N ALA A 83 1.22 -1.08 5.33
CA ALA A 83 1.30 -0.94 6.78
C ALA A 83 2.17 -2.03 7.38
N TYR A 84 3.09 -1.65 8.26
CA TYR A 84 4.01 -2.54 8.95
C TYR A 84 3.87 -2.38 10.46
N ILE A 85 3.96 -3.51 11.15
CA ILE A 85 3.91 -3.60 12.61
C ILE A 85 5.04 -4.56 13.03
N SER A 86 5.84 -4.18 14.02
CA SER A 86 6.83 -5.08 14.63
C SER A 86 6.17 -6.09 15.57
N PHE A 87 6.88 -7.18 15.90
CA PHE A 87 6.45 -8.21 16.87
C PHE A 87 5.06 -8.81 16.58
N THR A 88 4.72 -8.97 15.30
CA THR A 88 3.45 -9.57 14.89
C THR A 88 3.64 -10.61 13.78
N CYS A 89 2.61 -11.41 13.55
CA CYS A 89 2.50 -12.29 12.39
C CYS A 89 1.35 -11.89 11.46
N TYR A 90 1.20 -12.62 10.36
CA TYR A 90 0.19 -12.37 9.34
C TYR A 90 -1.25 -12.38 9.86
N LYS A 91 -1.56 -13.15 10.93
CA LYS A 91 -2.92 -13.23 11.50
C LYS A 91 -3.41 -11.88 12.01
N SER A 92 -2.55 -11.11 12.68
CA SER A 92 -2.90 -9.77 13.16
C SER A 92 -3.08 -8.79 12.00
N LEU A 93 -2.27 -8.91 10.95
CA LEU A 93 -2.40 -8.08 9.74
C LEU A 93 -3.70 -8.42 9.00
N LEU A 94 -4.08 -9.70 8.91
CA LEU A 94 -5.35 -10.13 8.33
C LEU A 94 -6.54 -9.54 9.10
N LYS A 95 -6.51 -9.62 10.44
CA LYS A 95 -7.52 -8.99 11.30
C LYS A 95 -7.56 -7.46 11.12
N LEU A 96 -6.39 -6.81 11.02
CA LEU A 96 -6.30 -5.37 10.78
C LEU A 96 -6.98 -4.99 9.46
N THR A 97 -6.65 -5.70 8.38
CA THR A 97 -7.19 -5.48 7.03
C THR A 97 -8.69 -5.71 7.00
N TYR A 98 -9.17 -6.81 7.57
CA TYR A 98 -10.59 -7.11 7.68
C TYR A 98 -11.34 -5.99 8.40
N CYS A 99 -10.89 -5.61 9.61
CA CYS A 99 -11.53 -4.55 10.36
C CYS A 99 -11.48 -3.19 9.63
N LEU A 100 -10.41 -2.90 8.87
CA LEU A 100 -10.30 -1.67 8.09
C LEU A 100 -11.37 -1.61 6.99
N ILE A 101 -11.51 -2.70 6.22
CA ILE A 101 -12.51 -2.80 5.14
C ILE A 101 -13.92 -2.72 5.72
N CYS A 102 -14.25 -3.50 6.76
CA CYS A 102 -15.56 -3.45 7.42
C CYS A 102 -15.89 -2.05 7.95
N PHE A 103 -14.95 -1.40 8.63
CA PHE A 103 -15.15 -0.05 9.14
C PHE A 103 -15.44 0.95 8.03
N LEU A 104 -14.69 0.91 6.92
CA LEU A 104 -14.90 1.79 5.79
C LEU A 104 -16.26 1.54 5.11
N THR A 105 -16.65 0.27 4.93
CA THR A 105 -17.96 -0.10 4.39
C THR A 105 -19.09 0.45 5.25
N ILE A 106 -19.05 0.22 6.57
CA ILE A 106 -20.08 0.76 7.49
C ILE A 106 -20.12 2.28 7.41
N LYS A 107 -18.95 2.93 7.42
CA LYS A 107 -18.85 4.38 7.47
C LYS A 107 -19.34 5.07 6.19
N LEU A 108 -19.08 4.48 5.02
CA LEU A 108 -19.37 5.10 3.72
C LEU A 108 -20.70 4.65 3.13
N ILE A 109 -21.09 3.38 3.34
CA ILE A 109 -22.26 2.76 2.71
C ILE A 109 -23.37 2.46 3.74
N GLY A 110 -23.04 2.49 5.04
CA GLY A 110 -23.97 2.13 6.12
C GLY A 110 -23.90 0.64 6.49
N ALA A 111 -24.78 0.19 7.39
CA ALA A 111 -24.81 -1.18 7.90
C ALA A 111 -25.36 -2.23 6.90
N CYS A 112 -25.23 -1.97 5.59
CA CYS A 112 -25.68 -2.91 4.58
C CYS A 112 -24.79 -4.16 4.57
N LEU A 113 -25.40 -5.30 4.90
CA LEU A 113 -24.71 -6.59 4.97
C LEU A 113 -24.31 -7.17 3.60
N VAL A 114 -24.91 -6.68 2.52
CA VAL A 114 -24.72 -7.21 1.16
C VAL A 114 -24.45 -6.07 0.18
N LEU A 115 -23.23 -6.01 -0.33
CA LEU A 115 -22.84 -5.09 -1.40
C LEU A 115 -23.13 -5.73 -2.77
N ARG A 116 -23.60 -4.92 -3.72
CA ARG A 116 -23.71 -5.32 -5.12
C ARG A 116 -22.53 -4.72 -5.89
N TYR A 117 -21.72 -5.58 -6.50
CA TYR A 117 -20.60 -5.16 -7.35
C TYR A 117 -20.67 -5.90 -8.69
N GLN A 118 -20.98 -5.17 -9.76
CA GLN A 118 -21.30 -5.74 -11.06
C GLN A 118 -22.38 -6.83 -10.92
N LYS A 119 -22.12 -8.07 -11.37
CA LYS A 119 -23.01 -9.22 -11.21
C LYS A 119 -22.94 -9.91 -9.84
N TYR A 120 -22.02 -9.50 -8.97
CA TYR A 120 -21.73 -10.18 -7.72
C TYR A 120 -22.48 -9.55 -6.54
N LYS A 121 -22.97 -10.39 -5.64
CA LYS A 121 -23.44 -10.02 -4.29
C LYS A 121 -22.37 -10.43 -3.29
N ILE A 122 -21.82 -9.47 -2.56
CA ILE A 122 -20.69 -9.67 -1.63
C ILE A 122 -21.21 -9.42 -0.21
N SER A 123 -21.09 -10.42 0.67
CA SER A 123 -21.34 -10.23 2.09
C SER A 123 -20.05 -9.84 2.80
N VAL A 124 -20.09 -8.76 3.59
CA VAL A 124 -18.89 -8.17 4.21
C VAL A 124 -18.70 -8.63 5.67
N PHE A 125 -19.76 -9.13 6.32
CA PHE A 125 -19.76 -9.43 7.77
C PHE A 125 -19.84 -10.91 8.15
N ASN A 126 -19.82 -11.83 7.17
CA ASN A 126 -19.90 -13.27 7.44
C ASN A 126 -18.52 -13.93 7.28
N VAL A 127 -17.68 -13.86 8.32
CA VAL A 127 -16.55 -14.79 8.55
C VAL A 127 -16.42 -15.08 10.03
#